data_AF-A0A816Z5T4-F1
#
_entry.id   AF-A0A816Z5T4-F1
#
_cell.length_a   1.000
_cell.length_b   1.000
_cell.length_c   1.000
_cell.angle_alpha   90.00
_cell.angle_beta   90.00
_cell.angle_gamma   90.00
#
_symmetry.space_group_name_H-M   'P 1'
#
loop_
_entity.id
_entity.type
_entity.pdbx_description
1 polymer ?
#
loop_
_entity_poly.entity_id
_entity_poly.type
_entity_poly.pdbx_seq_one_letter_code
_entity_poly.pdbx_strand_id
1 'polypeptide(L)' 'GRIIQWKKDDTTNGQVFAGGNSEGSGLNQLDRPTDVLIGKETDSLIICDQGNQ' A
#
# COMPACT_ATOMS: atom_id res chain seq x y z
N GLY A 1 -1.35 -4.73 -7.77
CA GLY A 1 -0.01 -4.73 -7.12
C GLY A 1 -0.11 -5.04 -5.63
N ARG A 2 0.98 -4.97 -4.86
CA ARG A 2 0.93 -5.03 -3.37
C ARG A 2 1.95 -4.08 -2.73
N ILE A 3 1.57 -3.45 -1.63
CA ILE A 3 2.44 -2.64 -0.78
C ILE A 3 2.74 -3.43 0.49
N ILE A 4 4.03 -3.58 0.79
CA ILE A 4 4.51 -4.32 1.96
C ILE A 4 5.19 -3.32 2.89
N GLN A 5 4.76 -3.31 4.15
CA GLN A 5 5.42 -2.59 5.21
C GLN A 5 6.42 -3.50 5.92
N TRP A 6 7.63 -3.00 6.10
CA TRP A 6 8.69 -3.67 6.85
C TRP A 6 9.03 -2.82 8.06
N LYS A 7 9.21 -3.46 9.22
CA LYS A 7 9.77 -2.75 10.37
C LYS A 7 11.27 -2.59 10.12
N LYS A 8 11.82 -1.44 10.50
CA LYS A 8 13.25 -1.14 10.30
C LYS A 8 14.16 -2.22 10.89
N ASP A 9 13.77 -2.78 12.03
CA ASP A 9 14.53 -3.78 12.77
C ASP A 9 14.10 -5.23 12.48
N ASP A 10 13.05 -5.43 11.66
CA ASP A 10 12.54 -6.74 11.24
C ASP A 10 12.27 -6.74 9.74
N THR A 11 13.32 -7.09 8.99
CA THR A 11 13.35 -7.12 7.52
C THR A 11 12.94 -8.47 6.95
N THR A 12 12.56 -9.45 7.80
CA THR A 12 12.14 -10.79 7.38
C THR A 12 10.63 -10.97 7.48
N ASN A 13 9.96 -10.25 8.40
CA ASN A 13 8.50 -10.29 8.53
C ASN A 13 7.85 -9.03 7.94
N GLY A 14 7.69 -9.03 6.62
CA GLY A 14 6.93 -8.00 5.91
C GLY A 14 5.43 -8.23 6.02
N GLN A 15 4.67 -7.19 6.37
CA GLN A 15 3.21 -7.23 6.41
C GLN A 15 2.64 -6.61 5.14
N VAL A 16 1.68 -7.27 4.50
CA VAL A 16 0.93 -6.66 3.39
C VAL A 16 0.03 -5.58 3.99
N PHE A 17 0.31 -4.33 3.64
CA PHE A 17 -0.45 -3.18 4.10
C PHE A 17 -1.64 -2.89 3.17
N ALA A 18 -1.43 -3.05 1.86
CA ALA A 18 -2.47 -2.86 0.84
C ALA A 18 -2.21 -3.72 -0.40
N GLY A 19 -3.28 -4.08 -1.12
CA GLY A 19 -3.22 -4.90 -2.33
C GLY A 19 -3.06 -6.41 -2.07
N GLY A 20 -2.81 -7.15 -3.15
CA GLY A 20 -2.74 -8.62 -3.12
C GLY A 20 -4.04 -9.36 -3.43
N ASN A 21 -5.15 -8.64 -3.66
CA ASN A 21 -6.48 -9.20 -4.00
C ASN A 21 -6.93 -8.89 -5.44
N SER A 22 -5.99 -8.95 -6.40
CA SER A 22 -6.21 -8.54 -7.79
C SER A 22 -6.57 -7.06 -7.95
N GLU A 23 -6.64 -6.59 -9.20
CA GLU A 23 -7.05 -5.21 -9.55
C GLU A 23 -8.54 -5.00 -9.22
N GLY A 24 -8.90 -3.85 -8.66
CA GLY A 24 -10.26 -3.51 -8.27
C GLY A 24 -10.31 -2.33 -7.28
N SER A 25 -11.52 -1.88 -6.93
CA SER A 25 -11.74 -0.68 -6.09
C SER A 25 -12.05 -0.94 -4.62
N GLY A 26 -11.89 -2.19 -4.17
CA GLY A 26 -11.89 -2.49 -2.75
C GLY A 26 -10.73 -1.84 -2.00
N LEU A 27 -10.91 -1.51 -0.72
CA LEU A 27 -9.87 -0.93 0.17
C LEU A 27 -8.57 -1.76 0.23
N ASN A 28 -8.65 -3.04 -0.10
CA ASN A 28 -7.55 -4.01 -0.11
C ASN A 28 -7.11 -4.41 -1.52
N GLN A 29 -7.57 -3.71 -2.54
CA GLN A 29 -7.20 -3.88 -3.95
C GLN A 29 -6.42 -2.65 -4.41
N LEU A 30 -5.48 -2.86 -5.33
CA LEU A 30 -4.65 -1.79 -5.90
C LEU A 30 -4.54 -2.02 -7.40
N ASP A 31 -5.01 -1.05 -8.17
CA ASP A 31 -4.94 -1.05 -9.62
C ASP A 31 -3.95 0.01 -10.14
N ARG A 32 -2.76 -0.47 -10.54
CA ARG A 32 -1.63 0.36 -11.01
C ARG A 32 -1.24 1.47 -10.02
N PRO A 33 -0.83 1.13 -8.79
CA PRO A 33 -0.26 2.11 -7.87
C PRO A 33 1.08 2.62 -8.43
N THR A 34 1.26 3.94 -8.43
CA THR A 34 2.46 4.58 -9.00
C THR A 34 3.35 5.24 -7.95
N ASP A 35 2.81 5.59 -6.78
CA ASP A 35 3.57 6.28 -5.75
C ASP A 35 3.00 6.04 -4.34
N VAL A 36 3.82 6.27 -3.32
CA VAL A 36 3.48 6.11 -1.91
C VAL A 36 4.05 7.29 -1.10
N LEU A 37 3.20 7.92 -0.32
CA LEU A 37 3.51 9.08 0.53
C LEU A 37 3.24 8.76 2.00
N ILE A 38 4.04 9.34 2.90
CA ILE A 38 3.84 9.23 4.35
C ILE A 38 3.33 10.56 4.89
N GLY A 39 2.08 10.58 5.33
CA GLY A 39 1.48 11.69 6.06
C GLY A 39 1.99 11.70 7.49
N LYS A 40 3.01 12.52 7.78
CA LYS A 40 3.63 12.60 9.11
C LYS A 40 2.69 13.11 10.21
N GLU A 41 1.71 13.92 9.84
CA GLU A 41 0.72 14.54 10.77
C GLU A 41 -0.28 13.50 11.30
N THR A 42 -0.71 12.57 10.45
CA THR A 42 -1.77 11.60 10.75
C THR A 42 -1.26 10.17 10.85
N ASP A 43 0.07 9.98 10.80
CA ASP A 43 0.75 8.68 10.71
C ASP A 43 0.11 7.75 9.66
N SER A 44 -0.22 8.32 8.50
CA SER A 44 -0.97 7.63 7.45
C SER A 44 -0.12 7.36 6.22
N LEU A 45 -0.36 6.21 5.58
CA LEU A 45 0.21 5.89 4.27
C LEU A 45 -0.80 6.25 3.19
N ILE A 46 -0.40 7.11 2.25
CA ILE A 46 -1.23 7.53 1.12
C ILE A 46 -0.65 6.86 -0.13
N ILE A 47 -1.49 6.16 -0.89
CA ILE A 47 -1.09 5.44 -2.11
C ILE A 47 -1.75 6.13 -3.30
N CYS A 48 -0.95 6.50 -4.30
CA CYS A 48 -1.45 7.02 -5.57
C CYS A 48 -1.82 5.85 -6.49
N ASP A 49 -3.10 5.51 -6.55
CA ASP A 49 -3.62 4.38 -7.33
C ASP A 49 -4.31 4.88 -8.61
N GLN A 50 -3.68 4.67 -9.77
CA GLN A 50 -4.12 5.29 -11.04
C GLN A 50 -5.32 4.60 -11.70
N GLY A 51 -5.47 3.30 -11.48
CA GLY A 51 -6.52 2.48 -12.09
C GLY A 51 -7.76 2.32 -11.21
N ASN A 52 -7.78 2.90 -10.01
CA ASN A 52 -8.90 2.76 -9.11
C ASN A 52 -10.16 3.41 -9.72
N GLN A 53 -11.23 2.63 -9.93
CA GLN A 53 -12.51 3.04 -10.54
C GLN A 53 -13.64 3.10 -9.52
#